data_AF-A0A9W9Y4F1-F1
#
_entry.id   AF-A0A9W9Y4F1-F1
#
_cell.length_a   1.000
_cell.length_b   1.000
_cell.length_c   1.000
_cell.angle_alpha   90.00
_cell.angle_beta   90.00
_cell.angle_gamma   90.00
#
_symmetry.space_group_name_H-M   'P 1'
#
loop_
_entity.id
_entity.type
_entity.pdbx_description
1 polymer ?
#
loop_
_entity_poly.entity_id
_entity_poly.type
_entity_poly.pdbx_seq_one_letter_code
_entity_poly.pdbx_strand_id
1 'polypeptide(L)'
;MKAELQEGCTSNSANPALHKMLMHAITSTDWASTTSDAEIQSKMDDLTKAPGKWRAVSPDPGAYMSESDIQEPHFQEAFYGTNYDRLCRLKHRYDPTSLFYAPTAVGSEDSVVKSLDGLLDQSGRLCHA
;
A
#
# COMPACT_ATOMS: atom_id res chain seq x y z
N MET A 1 -21.80 -3.85 15.89
CA MET A 1 -21.13 -2.56 16.10
C MET A 1 -20.80 -1.99 14.71
N LYS A 2 -21.76 -1.33 14.06
CA LYS A 2 -21.49 -0.52 12.86
C LYS A 2 -21.74 0.92 13.30
N ALA A 3 -20.70 1.74 13.31
CA ALA A 3 -20.89 3.17 13.50
C ALA A 3 -21.53 3.70 12.22
N GLU A 4 -22.76 4.20 12.32
CA GLU A 4 -23.35 4.95 11.21
C GLU A 4 -22.58 6.27 11.06
N LEU A 5 -22.40 6.73 9.82
CA LEU A 5 -21.76 8.02 9.56
C LEU A 5 -22.59 9.13 10.21
N GLN A 6 -21.95 9.97 11.03
CA GLN A 6 -22.62 11.12 11.64
C GLN A 6 -23.09 12.12 10.58
N GLU A 7 -24.26 12.72 10.80
CA GLU A 7 -24.75 13.84 9.98
C GLU A 7 -23.74 14.99 10.01
N GLY A 8 -23.43 15.55 8.83
CA GLY A 8 -22.51 16.68 8.68
C GLY A 8 -21.05 16.32 8.36
N CYS A 9 -20.69 15.03 8.28
CA CYS A 9 -19.36 14.63 7.80
C CYS A 9 -19.17 14.99 6.31
N THR A 10 -18.11 15.73 6.00
CA THR A 10 -17.70 16.03 4.62
C THR A 10 -17.06 14.81 3.96
N SER A 11 -17.36 14.60 2.67
CA SER A 11 -16.77 13.51 1.89
C SER A 11 -15.25 13.66 1.78
N ASN A 12 -14.52 12.57 1.99
CA ASN A 12 -13.07 12.50 1.83
C ASN A 12 -12.67 11.20 1.09
N SER A 13 -11.35 10.96 0.97
CA SER A 13 -10.77 9.84 0.22
C SER A 13 -10.35 8.65 1.10
N ALA A 14 -10.72 8.61 2.37
CA ALA A 14 -10.41 7.47 3.23
C ALA A 14 -10.98 6.18 2.62
N ASN A 15 -10.23 5.08 2.73
CA ASN A 15 -10.67 3.78 2.21
C ASN A 15 -11.99 3.37 2.89
N PRO A 16 -13.08 3.11 2.14
CA PRO A 16 -14.36 2.73 2.72
C PRO A 16 -14.32 1.47 3.61
N ALA A 17 -13.35 0.58 3.42
CA ALA A 17 -13.15 -0.59 4.28
C ALA A 17 -12.92 -0.19 5.76
N LEU A 18 -12.24 0.93 6.00
CA LEU A 18 -11.93 1.43 7.35
C LEU A 18 -13.19 1.83 8.13
N HIS A 19 -14.28 2.18 7.45
CA HIS A 19 -15.56 2.51 8.11
C HIS A 19 -16.28 1.28 8.65
N LYS A 20 -15.98 0.08 8.12
CA LYS A 20 -16.59 -1.19 8.53
C LYS A 20 -15.66 -2.04 9.38
N MET A 21 -14.39 -1.67 9.49
CA MET A 21 -13.37 -2.42 10.21
C MET A 21 -13.65 -2.43 11.72
N LEU A 22 -13.56 -3.62 12.33
CA LEU A 22 -13.67 -3.78 13.79
C LEU A 22 -12.30 -3.89 14.48
N MET A 23 -11.27 -4.28 13.74
CA MET A 23 -9.92 -4.50 14.26
C MET A 23 -8.89 -4.02 13.25
N HIS A 24 -7.98 -3.16 13.68
CA HIS A 24 -6.72 -2.91 12.99
C HIS A 24 -5.66 -3.84 13.57
N ALA A 25 -5.07 -4.70 12.75
CA ALA A 25 -4.01 -5.60 13.18
C ALA A 25 -2.78 -5.41 12.30
N ILE A 26 -1.61 -5.43 12.94
CA ILE A 26 -0.32 -5.24 12.29
C ILE A 26 0.53 -6.47 12.57
N THR A 27 1.24 -6.93 11.56
CA THR A 27 2.32 -7.90 11.69
C THR A 27 3.59 -7.28 11.12
N SER A 28 4.73 -7.68 11.62
CA SER A 28 6.03 -7.13 11.25
C SER A 28 7.07 -8.24 11.17
N THR A 29 8.13 -7.97 10.43
CA THR A 29 9.37 -8.75 10.46
C THR A 29 10.52 -7.80 10.76
N ASP A 30 11.63 -8.34 11.24
CA ASP A 30 12.82 -7.59 11.57
C ASP A 30 14.09 -8.38 11.19
N TRP A 31 15.18 -7.63 11.09
CA TRP A 31 16.50 -8.15 10.76
C TRP A 31 17.58 -7.25 11.38
N ALA A 32 18.79 -7.79 11.53
CA ALA A 32 19.93 -7.04 12.03
C ALA A 32 20.58 -6.21 10.91
N SER A 33 21.34 -5.18 11.26
CA SER A 33 22.06 -4.35 10.27
C SER A 33 23.15 -5.11 9.49
N THR A 34 23.51 -6.31 9.95
CA THR A 34 24.49 -7.20 9.31
C THR A 34 23.84 -8.33 8.51
N THR A 35 22.50 -8.38 8.43
CA THR A 35 21.77 -9.39 7.67
C THR A 35 22.01 -9.19 6.18
N SER A 36 22.24 -10.28 5.44
CA SER A 36 22.47 -10.22 3.99
C SER A 36 21.21 -9.86 3.21
N ASP A 37 21.36 -9.20 2.06
CA ASP A 37 20.24 -8.79 1.20
C ASP A 37 19.33 -9.97 0.81
N ALA A 38 19.91 -11.13 0.52
CA ALA A 38 19.12 -12.33 0.20
C ALA A 38 18.21 -12.79 1.35
N GLU A 39 18.67 -12.66 2.60
CA GLU A 39 17.86 -12.98 3.78
C GLU A 39 16.82 -11.89 4.05
N ILE A 40 17.17 -10.61 3.85
CA ILE A 40 16.21 -9.50 3.92
C ILE A 40 15.07 -9.72 2.92
N GLN A 41 15.40 -10.00 1.65
CA GLN A 41 14.39 -10.27 0.63
C GLN A 41 13.50 -11.45 1.00
N SER A 42 14.08 -12.56 1.49
CA SER A 42 13.30 -13.70 1.95
C SER A 42 12.34 -13.34 3.08
N LYS A 43 12.78 -12.53 4.06
CA LYS A 43 11.94 -12.05 5.16
C LYS A 43 10.83 -11.12 4.68
N MET A 44 11.12 -10.26 3.71
CA MET A 44 10.13 -9.39 3.08
C MET A 44 9.07 -10.22 2.34
N ASP A 45 9.47 -11.20 1.54
CA ASP A 45 8.54 -12.09 0.82
C ASP A 45 7.63 -12.88 1.77
N ASP A 46 8.17 -13.32 2.91
CA ASP A 46 7.40 -14.02 3.94
C ASP A 46 6.42 -13.07 4.64
N LEU A 47 6.83 -11.82 4.91
CA LEU A 47 5.94 -10.78 5.42
C LEU A 47 4.79 -10.50 4.45
N THR A 48 5.05 -10.38 3.15
CA THR A 48 4.01 -10.12 2.13
C THR A 48 2.95 -11.23 2.09
N LYS A 49 3.38 -12.49 2.30
CA LYS A 49 2.50 -13.67 2.31
C LYS A 49 1.71 -13.81 3.61
N ALA A 50 2.26 -13.39 4.75
CA ALA A 50 1.68 -13.64 6.07
C ALA A 50 0.25 -13.07 6.25
N PRO A 51 -0.06 -11.81 5.86
CA PRO A 51 -1.42 -11.28 5.89
C PRO A 51 -2.41 -11.98 4.95
N GLY A 52 -1.96 -12.82 4.02
CA GLY A 52 -2.83 -13.54 3.08
C GLY A 52 -3.92 -14.36 3.78
N LYS A 53 -3.63 -14.95 4.95
CA LYS A 53 -4.64 -15.66 5.76
C LYS A 53 -5.67 -14.71 6.36
N TRP A 54 -5.29 -13.48 6.70
CA TRP A 54 -6.22 -12.46 7.22
C TRP A 54 -7.13 -11.97 6.10
N ARG A 55 -6.57 -11.68 4.92
CA ARG A 55 -7.34 -11.30 3.72
C ARG A 55 -8.39 -12.38 3.38
N ALA A 56 -8.02 -13.66 3.46
CA ALA A 56 -8.91 -14.78 3.13
C ALA A 56 -10.13 -14.93 4.06
N VAL A 57 -10.07 -14.43 5.30
CA VAL A 57 -11.17 -14.54 6.28
C VAL A 57 -11.86 -13.21 6.58
N SER A 58 -11.39 -12.11 5.98
CA SER A 58 -11.92 -10.77 6.17
C SER A 58 -12.81 -10.41 4.99
N PRO A 59 -14.13 -10.27 5.16
CA PRO A 59 -15.00 -9.78 4.10
C PRO A 59 -14.72 -8.29 3.84
N ASP A 60 -14.41 -7.94 2.59
CA ASP A 60 -14.01 -6.60 2.14
C ASP A 60 -12.79 -6.02 2.92
N PRO A 61 -11.61 -6.66 2.86
CA PRO A 61 -10.46 -6.21 3.63
C PRO A 61 -9.93 -4.86 3.11
N GLY A 62 -9.24 -4.14 4.00
CA GLY A 62 -8.44 -2.97 3.65
C GLY A 62 -7.18 -2.94 4.51
N ALA A 63 -6.21 -2.14 4.08
CA ALA A 63 -4.94 -1.94 4.77
C ALA A 63 -4.66 -0.45 4.94
N TYR A 64 -4.03 -0.09 6.05
CA TYR A 64 -3.67 1.28 6.35
C TYR A 64 -2.33 1.63 5.72
N MET A 65 -2.35 2.43 4.64
CA MET A 65 -1.18 2.69 3.79
C MET A 65 0.06 3.17 4.53
N SER A 66 -0.10 3.91 5.64
CA SER A 66 1.04 4.47 6.39
C SER A 66 1.81 3.42 7.19
N GLU A 67 1.25 2.23 7.40
CA GLU A 67 1.83 1.12 8.20
C GLU A 67 1.72 -0.19 7.43
N SER A 68 2.03 -0.17 6.13
CA SER A 68 1.85 -1.31 5.23
C SER A 68 3.11 -1.73 4.51
N ASP A 69 3.06 -2.93 3.95
CA ASP A 69 4.11 -3.50 3.12
C ASP A 69 4.24 -2.76 1.77
N ILE A 70 5.46 -2.44 1.36
CA ILE A 70 5.75 -1.89 0.03
C ILE A 70 5.39 -2.87 -1.10
N GLN A 71 5.37 -4.17 -0.78
CA GLN A 71 4.96 -5.26 -1.66
C GLN A 71 3.47 -5.60 -1.56
N GLU A 72 2.64 -4.78 -0.91
CA GLU A 72 1.22 -5.11 -0.71
C GLU A 72 0.58 -5.48 -2.05
N PRO A 73 0.15 -6.75 -2.22
CA PRO A 73 -0.48 -7.19 -3.46
C PRO A 73 -1.78 -6.44 -3.64
N HIS A 74 -2.02 -5.91 -4.85
CA HIS A 74 -3.21 -5.11 -5.15
C HIS A 74 -3.36 -3.89 -4.22
N PHE A 75 -2.25 -3.19 -3.93
CA PHE A 75 -2.22 -2.00 -3.08
C PHE A 75 -3.30 -0.97 -3.43
N GLN A 76 -3.70 -0.88 -4.70
CA GLN A 76 -4.78 0.00 -5.16
C GLN A 76 -6.07 -0.23 -4.37
N GLU A 77 -6.50 -1.50 -4.28
CA GLU A 77 -7.69 -1.89 -3.54
C GLU A 77 -7.43 -1.86 -2.03
N ALA A 78 -6.29 -2.39 -1.59
CA ALA A 78 -5.97 -2.47 -0.17
C ALA A 78 -5.92 -1.09 0.50
N PHE A 79 -5.32 -0.09 -0.14
CA PHE A 79 -5.08 1.24 0.46
C PHE A 79 -6.13 2.28 0.11
N TYR A 80 -6.73 2.19 -1.08
CA TYR A 80 -7.66 3.22 -1.57
C TYR A 80 -9.07 2.68 -1.83
N GLY A 81 -9.23 1.37 -2.01
CA GLY A 81 -10.50 0.72 -2.31
C GLY A 81 -11.17 1.33 -3.54
N THR A 82 -12.49 1.52 -3.46
CA THR A 82 -13.29 2.07 -4.56
C THR A 82 -12.96 3.52 -4.91
N ASN A 83 -12.14 4.22 -4.11
CA ASN A 83 -11.70 5.58 -4.42
C ASN A 83 -10.57 5.63 -5.45
N TYR A 84 -9.88 4.51 -5.73
CA TYR A 84 -8.64 4.50 -6.52
C TYR A 84 -8.79 5.18 -7.89
N ASP A 85 -9.78 4.78 -8.69
CA ASP A 85 -10.00 5.34 -10.03
C ASP A 85 -10.24 6.85 -10.01
N ARG A 86 -10.95 7.35 -9.00
CA ARG A 86 -11.19 8.79 -8.83
C ARG A 86 -9.89 9.50 -8.46
N LEU A 87 -9.10 8.92 -7.57
CA LEU A 87 -7.81 9.46 -7.17
C LEU A 87 -6.84 9.48 -8.35
N CYS A 88 -6.77 8.42 -9.17
CA CYS A 88 -5.97 8.39 -10.39
C CYS A 88 -6.37 9.50 -11.38
N ARG A 89 -7.68 9.74 -11.58
CA ARG A 89 -8.13 10.86 -12.41
C ARG A 89 -7.68 12.23 -11.88
N LEU A 90 -7.67 12.41 -10.55
CA LEU A 90 -7.19 13.65 -9.94
C LEU A 90 -5.67 13.76 -10.05
N LYS A 91 -4.94 12.67 -9.81
CA LYS A 91 -3.49 12.58 -9.98
C LYS A 91 -3.08 13.01 -11.39
N HIS A 92 -3.68 12.43 -12.43
CA HIS A 92 -3.40 12.84 -13.82
C HIS A 92 -3.80 14.29 -14.14
N ARG A 93 -4.83 14.82 -13.48
CA ARG A 93 -5.23 16.22 -13.67
C ARG A 93 -4.23 17.20 -13.06
N TYR A 94 -3.72 16.89 -11.86
CA TYR A 94 -2.89 17.82 -11.09
C TYR A 94 -1.38 17.58 -11.23
N ASP A 95 -0.99 16.36 -11.59
CA ASP A 95 0.40 15.98 -11.87
C ASP A 95 0.45 15.08 -13.12
N PRO A 96 0.21 15.67 -14.31
CA PRO A 96 0.16 14.93 -15.58
C PRO A 96 1.51 14.37 -16.03
N THR A 97 2.61 14.83 -15.43
CA THR A 97 3.98 14.38 -15.73
C THR A 97 4.50 13.37 -14.72
N SER A 98 3.68 12.95 -13.75
CA SER A 98 4.07 12.06 -12.67
C SER A 98 5.34 12.51 -11.94
N LEU A 99 5.47 13.82 -11.70
CA LEU A 99 6.60 14.41 -10.98
C LEU A 99 6.67 13.92 -9.54
N PHE A 100 5.52 13.79 -8.88
CA PHE A 100 5.43 13.32 -7.50
C PHE A 100 5.26 11.80 -7.47
N TYR A 101 6.32 11.10 -7.10
CA TYR A 101 6.33 9.64 -6.96
C TYR A 101 6.55 9.24 -5.50
N ALA A 102 5.86 8.19 -5.07
CA ALA A 102 6.18 7.41 -3.89
C ALA A 102 5.75 5.96 -4.14
N PRO A 103 6.45 4.95 -3.60
CA PRO A 103 6.00 3.57 -3.68
C PRO A 103 4.57 3.43 -3.16
N THR A 104 3.77 2.62 -3.85
CA THR A 104 2.35 2.34 -3.57
C THR A 104 1.41 3.56 -3.53
N ALA A 105 1.90 4.74 -3.90
CA ALA A 105 1.04 5.91 -4.09
C ALA A 105 0.14 5.75 -5.32
N VAL A 106 -0.93 6.54 -5.38
CA VAL A 106 -1.82 6.63 -6.54
C VAL A 106 -1.03 6.94 -7.82
N GLY A 107 -1.10 6.05 -8.81
CA GLY A 107 -0.40 6.18 -10.09
C GLY A 107 1.09 5.77 -10.04
N SER A 108 1.56 5.15 -8.94
CA SER A 108 2.94 4.69 -8.83
C SER A 108 3.27 3.48 -9.71
N GLU A 109 2.25 2.74 -10.18
CA GLU A 109 2.37 1.59 -11.07
C GLU A 109 2.93 1.93 -12.46
N ASP A 110 2.91 3.21 -12.84
CA ASP A 110 3.49 3.70 -14.10
C ASP A 110 5.02 3.86 -14.02
N SER A 111 5.63 3.48 -12.89
CA SER A 111 7.07 3.62 -12.66
C SER A 111 7.63 2.46 -11.84
N VAL A 112 8.92 2.19 -12.04
CA VAL A 112 9.67 1.17 -11.32
C VAL A 112 11.02 1.73 -10.88
N VAL A 113 11.40 1.46 -9.64
CA VAL A 113 12.75 1.72 -9.14
C VAL A 113 13.65 0.56 -9.54
N LYS A 114 14.70 0.84 -10.32
CA LYS A 114 15.74 -0.13 -10.64
C LYS A 114 16.75 -0.16 -9.49
N SER A 115 16.44 -0.96 -8.47
CA SER A 115 17.27 -1.14 -7.27
C SER A 115 18.71 -1.54 -7.62
N LEU A 116 19.66 -1.06 -6.80
CA LEU A 116 21.08 -1.35 -6.96
C LEU A 116 21.49 -2.68 -6.33
N ASP A 117 20.80 -3.09 -5.25
CA ASP A 117 21.08 -4.30 -4.47
C ASP A 117 20.02 -5.40 -4.68
N GLY A 118 18.95 -5.09 -5.42
CA GLY A 118 17.85 -6.01 -5.71
C GLY A 118 16.78 -6.04 -4.61
N LEU A 119 16.97 -5.29 -3.51
CA LEU A 119 15.92 -5.06 -2.53
C LEU A 119 14.92 -4.05 -3.06
N LEU A 120 13.69 -4.10 -2.54
CA LEU A 120 12.63 -3.15 -2.89
C LEU A 120 12.76 -1.84 -2.13
N ASP A 121 13.99 -1.35 -2.04
CA ASP A 121 14.32 -0.06 -1.48
C ASP A 121 14.21 1.04 -2.55
N GLN A 122 14.60 2.26 -2.17
CA GLN A 122 14.59 3.42 -3.06
C GLN A 122 16.02 3.84 -3.47
N SER A 123 17.00 2.92 -3.42
CA SER A 123 18.41 3.22 -3.72
C SER A 123 18.71 3.34 -5.23
N GLY A 124 17.73 3.02 -6.07
CA GLY A 124 17.88 2.90 -7.52
C GLY A 124 17.40 4.09 -8.37
N ARG A 125 17.55 3.95 -9.69
CA ARG A 125 16.98 4.90 -10.65
C ARG A 125 15.49 4.63 -10.84
N LEU A 126 14.66 5.66 -10.66
CA LEU A 126 13.25 5.62 -11.07
C LEU A 126 13.14 5.67 -12.60
N CYS A 127 12.38 4.74 -13.18
CA CYS A 127 12.12 4.65 -14.62
C CYS A 127 10.62 4.50 -14.84
N HIS A 128 10.06 5.13 -15.88
CA HIS A 128 8.70 4.81 -16.32
C HIS A 128 8.63 3.38 -16.83
N ALA A 129 7.55 2.68 -16.49
CA ALA A 129 7.27 1.31 -16.91
C ALA A 129 6.84 1.22 -18.38
#